data_AF-A0A317JLC0-F1
#
_entry.id   AF-A0A317JLC0-F1
#
_cell.length_a   1.000
_cell.length_b   1.000
_cell.length_c   1.000
_cell.angle_alpha   90.00
_cell.angle_beta   90.00
_cell.angle_gamma   90.00
#
_symmetry.space_group_name_H-M   'P 1'
#
loop_
_entity.id
_entity.type
_entity.pdbx_description
1 polymer ?
#
loop_
_entity_poly.entity_id
_entity_poly.type
_entity_poly.pdbx_seq_one_letter_code
_entity_poly.pdbx_strand_id
1 'polypeptide(L)'
;MVKGYNSDLNIRGKSYHVQTEDWGAANPFLVSRVFANGAVVKTVKTSYTEALRDGPVQDQQALGLALRKQHQNVIDQLHAGQIR
;
A
#
# COMPACT_ATOMS: atom_id res chain seq x y z
N MET A 1 -13.77 -6.29 3.13
CA MET A 1 -12.66 -5.34 2.98
C MET A 1 -12.04 -5.12 4.34
N VAL A 2 -10.73 -4.93 4.42
CA VAL A 2 -10.01 -4.59 5.67
C VAL A 2 -9.73 -3.09 5.78
N LYS A 3 -9.52 -2.58 7.00
CA LYS A 3 -9.22 -1.15 7.23
C LYS A 3 -7.86 -0.78 6.62
N GLY A 4 -7.84 0.29 5.82
CA GLY A 4 -6.65 0.84 5.16
C GLY A 4 -5.64 1.51 6.11
N TYR A 5 -4.50 1.93 5.55
CA TYR A 5 -3.45 2.66 6.24
C TYR A 5 -3.17 4.00 5.57
N ASN A 6 -2.95 5.05 6.37
CA ASN A 6 -2.56 6.38 5.92
C ASN A 6 -1.35 6.85 6.75
N SER A 7 -0.35 7.44 6.08
CA SER A 7 0.83 8.03 6.72
C SER A 7 1.25 9.30 6.01
N ASP A 8 1.45 10.38 6.77
CA ASP A 8 2.09 11.61 6.31
C ASP A 8 3.56 11.59 6.71
N LEU A 9 4.45 11.81 5.73
CA LEU A 9 5.89 11.64 5.89
C LEU A 9 6.63 12.85 5.34
N ASN A 10 7.68 13.29 6.04
CA ASN A 10 8.66 14.23 5.49
C ASN A 10 9.99 13.50 5.27
N ILE A 11 10.41 13.38 4.01
CA ILE A 11 11.61 12.65 3.61
C ILE A 11 12.48 13.58 2.78
N ARG A 12 13.66 13.91 3.32
CA ARG A 12 14.66 14.78 2.67
C ARG A 12 14.07 16.14 2.22
N GLY A 13 13.22 16.73 3.06
CA GLY A 13 12.59 18.03 2.79
C GLY A 13 11.39 17.99 1.84
N LYS A 14 10.94 16.79 1.42
CA LYS A 14 9.72 16.61 0.63
C LYS A 14 8.64 15.94 1.47
N SER A 15 7.43 16.48 1.42
CA SER A 15 6.25 15.87 2.03
C SER A 15 5.60 14.85 1.11
N TYR A 16 5.28 13.69 1.67
CA TYR A 16 4.53 12.62 1.01
C TYR A 16 3.35 12.20 1.86
N HIS A 17 2.25 11.85 1.20
CA HIS A 17 1.15 11.13 1.82
C HIS A 17 1.08 9.73 1.20
N VAL A 18 1.06 8.69 2.03
CA VAL A 18 0.94 7.31 1.58
C VAL A 18 -0.40 6.76 2.07
N GLN A 19 -1.22 6.30 1.14
CA GLN A 19 -2.51 5.65 1.42
C GLN A 19 -2.46 4.23 0.86
N THR A 20 -2.82 3.22 1.66
CA THR A 20 -2.98 1.83 1.21
C THR A 20 -4.38 1.32 1.51
N GLU A 21 -5.05 0.81 0.48
CA GLU A 21 -6.44 0.36 0.54
C GLU A 21 -6.59 -1.09 0.06
N ASP A 22 -7.58 -1.76 0.62
CA ASP A 22 -8.12 -3.01 0.12
C ASP A 22 -9.34 -2.69 -0.75
N TRP A 23 -9.30 -3.00 -2.04
CA TRP A 23 -10.39 -2.73 -3.00
C TRP A 23 -11.47 -3.83 -3.05
N GLY A 24 -11.36 -4.87 -2.24
CA GLY A 24 -12.38 -5.88 -2.03
C GLY A 24 -12.43 -6.97 -3.10
N ALA A 25 -13.21 -8.02 -2.84
CA ALA A 25 -13.27 -9.23 -3.69
C ALA A 25 -13.76 -8.97 -5.13
N ALA A 26 -14.57 -7.93 -5.36
CA ALA A 26 -15.00 -7.54 -6.71
C ALA A 26 -13.85 -6.94 -7.54
N ASN A 27 -12.82 -6.40 -6.88
CA ASN A 27 -11.62 -5.85 -7.49
C ASN A 27 -10.40 -6.22 -6.62
N PRO A 28 -9.97 -7.49 -6.65
CA PRO A 28 -9.18 -8.14 -5.60
C PRO A 28 -7.72 -7.67 -5.61
N PHE A 29 -7.51 -6.43 -5.17
CA PHE A 29 -6.21 -5.77 -5.14
C PHE A 29 -6.02 -4.99 -3.85
N LEU A 30 -4.77 -5.01 -3.39
CA LEU A 30 -4.24 -4.07 -2.43
C LEU A 30 -3.56 -2.93 -3.19
N VAL A 31 -4.00 -1.71 -2.96
CA VAL A 31 -3.55 -0.54 -3.73
C VAL A 31 -2.92 0.48 -2.81
N SER A 32 -1.65 0.80 -3.05
CA SER A 32 -0.97 1.92 -2.41
C SER A 32 -0.83 3.07 -3.37
N ARG A 33 -1.18 4.27 -2.92
CA ARG A 33 -0.96 5.54 -3.61
C ARG A 33 -0.02 6.39 -2.79
N VAL A 34 0.99 6.93 -3.46
CA VAL A 34 1.89 7.93 -2.91
C VAL A 34 1.53 9.26 -3.56
N PHE A 35 1.26 10.24 -2.72
CA PHE A 35 0.99 11.61 -3.13
C PHE A 35 2.17 12.51 -2.76
N ALA A 36 2.50 13.44 -3.64
CA ALA A 36 3.39 14.57 -3.35
C ALA A 36 2.72 15.83 -3.91
N ASN A 37 2.64 16.89 -3.10
CA ASN A 37 1.98 18.15 -3.47
C ASN A 37 0.55 17.97 -4.03
N GLY A 38 -0.21 17.03 -3.46
CA GLY A 38 -1.60 16.74 -3.87
C GLY A 38 -1.75 15.88 -5.13
N ALA A 39 -0.67 15.54 -5.84
CA ALA A 39 -0.70 14.67 -7.02
C ALA A 39 -0.21 13.25 -6.70
N VAL A 40 -0.82 12.24 -7.32
CA VAL A 40 -0.32 10.85 -7.22
C VAL A 40 0.97 10.72 -8.04
N VAL A 41 2.09 10.44 -7.36
CA VAL A 41 3.40 10.21 -8.01
C VAL A 41 3.69 8.72 -8.23
N LYS A 42 3.08 7.85 -7.43
CA LYS A 42 3.21 6.40 -7.59
C LYS A 42 1.93 5.68 -7.19
N THR A 43 1.57 4.67 -7.98
CA THR A 43 0.61 3.64 -7.61
C THR A 43 1.32 2.29 -7.57
N VAL A 44 1.12 1.53 -6.50
CA VAL A 44 1.52 0.13 -6.37
C VAL A 44 0.24 -0.68 -6.24
N LYS A 45 0.06 -1.68 -7.10
CA LYS A 45 -1.14 -2.50 -7.15
C LYS A 45 -0.71 -3.96 -7.09
N THR A 46 -1.12 -4.65 -6.03
CA THR A 46 -0.79 -6.07 -5.80
C THR A 46 -2.10 -6.84 -5.78
N SER A 47 -2.21 -7.89 -6.60
CA SER A 47 -3.40 -8.74 -6.60
C SER A 47 -3.49 -9.53 -5.29
N TYR A 48 -4.69 -9.92 -4.86
CA TYR A 48 -4.83 -10.80 -3.69
C TYR A 48 -4.06 -12.11 -3.84
N THR A 49 -4.05 -12.69 -5.04
CA THR A 49 -3.34 -13.94 -5.33
C THR A 49 -1.83 -13.79 -5.12
N GLU A 50 -1.26 -12.65 -5.50
CA GLU A 50 0.14 -12.33 -5.24
C GLU A 50 0.41 -12.00 -3.77
N ALA A 51 -0.47 -11.21 -3.16
CA ALA A 51 -0.32 -10.72 -1.78
C ALA A 51 -0.42 -11.83 -0.73
N LEU A 52 -1.21 -12.86 -1.01
CA LEU A 52 -1.52 -13.96 -0.10
C LEU A 52 -0.84 -15.27 -0.48
N ARG A 53 0.10 -15.26 -1.43
CA ARG A 53 0.75 -16.44 -2.04
C ARG A 53 0.77 -17.65 -1.08
N ASP A 54 0.13 -18.74 -1.50
CA ASP A 54 -0.05 -20.02 -0.78
C ASP A 54 -1.07 -20.05 0.38
N GLY A 55 -1.82 -18.97 0.64
CA GLY A 55 -2.89 -18.87 1.63
C GLY A 55 -4.29 -18.64 1.05
N PRO A 56 -5.37 -18.88 1.81
CA PRO A 56 -6.74 -18.68 1.35
C PRO A 56 -7.07 -17.20 1.14
N VAL A 57 -7.61 -16.87 -0.05
CA VAL A 57 -7.94 -15.50 -0.47
C VAL A 57 -9.00 -14.81 0.41
N GLN A 58 -9.78 -15.60 1.15
CA GLN A 58 -10.89 -15.13 1.98
C GLN A 58 -10.47 -14.81 3.43
N ASP A 59 -9.19 -15.00 3.78
CA ASP A 59 -8.69 -14.73 5.12
C ASP A 59 -8.46 -13.23 5.33
N GLN A 60 -9.35 -12.60 6.08
CA GLN A 60 -9.28 -11.18 6.42
C GLN A 60 -8.05 -10.83 7.27
N GLN A 61 -7.55 -11.73 8.11
CA GLN A 61 -6.34 -11.48 8.90
C GLN A 61 -5.11 -11.49 8.00
N ALA A 62 -5.02 -12.47 7.09
CA ALA A 62 -3.94 -12.54 6.11
C ALA A 62 -3.95 -11.32 5.17
N LEU A 63 -5.13 -10.88 4.71
CA LEU A 63 -5.29 -9.64 3.93
C LEU A 63 -4.84 -8.41 4.72
N GLY A 64 -5.22 -8.30 6.00
CA GLY A 64 -4.77 -7.20 6.87
C GLY A 64 -3.25 -7.16 7.03
N LEU A 65 -2.61 -8.32 7.22
CA LEU A 65 -1.16 -8.42 7.30
C LEU A 65 -0.47 -8.04 5.98
N ALA A 66 -0.98 -8.53 4.85
CA ALA A 66 -0.46 -8.22 3.53
C ALA A 66 -0.60 -6.72 3.21
N LEU A 67 -1.74 -6.12 3.55
CA LEU A 67 -2.00 -4.68 3.40
C LEU A 67 -1.01 -3.85 4.22
N ARG A 68 -0.78 -4.22 5.49
CA ARG A 68 0.22 -3.57 6.36
C ARG A 68 1.62 -3.70 5.79
N LYS A 69 2.00 -4.89 5.34
CA LYS A 69 3.31 -5.17 4.74
C LYS A 69 3.54 -4.32 3.49
N GLN A 70 2.55 -4.24 2.60
CA GLN A 70 2.64 -3.41 1.41
C GLN A 70 2.81 -1.92 1.77
N HIS A 71 2.03 -1.42 2.75
CA HIS A 71 2.15 -0.04 3.22
C HIS A 71 3.57 0.26 3.72
N GLN A 72 4.12 -0.59 4.60
CA GLN A 72 5.48 -0.41 5.12
C GLN A 72 6.53 -0.46 4.00
N ASN A 73 6.42 -1.42 3.09
CA ASN A 73 7.36 -1.54 1.96
C ASN A 73 7.39 -0.29 1.08
N VAL A 74 6.24 0.36 0.85
CA VAL A 74 6.18 1.62 0.09
C VAL A 74 6.88 2.75 0.83
N ILE A 75 6.69 2.84 2.14
CA ILE A 75 7.38 3.81 3.01
C ILE A 75 8.89 3.58 2.98
N ASP A 76 9.34 2.33 3.09
CA ASP A 76 10.76 1.99 3.07
C ASP A 76 11.41 2.36 1.72
N GLN A 77 10.70 2.11 0.60
CA GLN A 77 11.15 2.52 -0.74
C GLN A 77 11.24 4.04 -0.91
N LEU A 78 10.34 4.80 -0.27
CA LEU A 78 10.43 6.27 -0.23
C LEU A 78 11.66 6.73 0.55
N HIS A 79 11.91 6.17 1.74
CA HIS A 79 13.12 6.49 2.52
C HIS A 79 14.42 6.15 1.77
N ALA A 80 14.42 5.02 1.06
CA ALA A 80 15.51 4.60 0.19
C ALA A 80 15.68 5.49 -1.07
N GLY A 81 14.68 6.32 -1.40
CA GLY A 81 14.68 7.19 -2.59
C GLY A 81 14.44 6.44 -3.91
N GLN A 82 13.82 5.27 -3.83
CA GLN A 82 13.42 4.44 -4.98
C GLN A 82 12.08 4.90 -5.59
N ILE A 83 11.23 5.54 -4.78
CA ILE A 83 10.02 6.24 -5.20
C ILE A 83 10.27 7.76 -5.06
N ARG A 84 9.87 8.55 -6.07
CA ARG A 84 10.14 10.00 -6.15
C ARG A 84 8.99 10.74 -6.82
#